data_AF-X1DUS1-F1
#
_entry.id   AF-X1DUS1-F1
#
_cell.length_a   1.000
_cell.length_b   1.000
_cell.length_c   1.000
_cell.angle_alpha   90.00
_cell.angle_beta   90.00
_cell.angle_gamma   90.00
#
_symmetry.space_group_name_H-M   'P 1'
#
loop_
_entity.id
_entity.type
_entity.pdbx_description
1 polymer ?
#
loop_
_entity_poly.entity_id
_entity_poly.type
_entity_poly.pdbx_seq_one_letter_code
_entity_poly.pdbx_strand_id
1 'polypeptide(L)'
;MAAEYSVEVCRKLEEKFHAAHLHRPMRIARYDAGDELVYNVMGVGQPVTARAHLVVEEFVGGGFAGQVYRVKVSEIEAGDEPIESLDVGRVYAMKILIPPSNFSRLFRNLLYWTGFQGPFQLQTNPAAARAGALWQKFIRLGAKIRFGDERTIVDIYATFVDSRLGSCGELSEWVDGRTWRLEVDDRLDSLKRWRRGRKVDADRLGSPEYRAKREFMGELVRLLYDMGGYEFARQYEWWTCKSQPNCLKRRDTEDNPSGGLVAVDFRAGLALLPFLPMSPGDFKLIVKGLMRGSLVQFDRGNTDKLERFAEANSDEFSDMHQMLEELKA
;
A
#
# COMPACT_ATOMS: atom_id res chain seq x y z
N MET A 1 -11.12 9.32 -29.96
CA MET A 1 -11.92 8.42 -29.12
C MET A 1 -11.04 7.25 -28.75
N ALA A 2 -10.78 7.02 -27.46
CA ALA A 2 -10.09 5.80 -27.04
C ALA A 2 -11.06 4.63 -27.25
N ALA A 3 -10.61 3.55 -27.88
CA ALA A 3 -11.42 2.34 -28.00
C ALA A 3 -11.73 1.80 -26.60
N GLU A 4 -12.97 1.37 -26.35
CA GLU A 4 -13.34 0.72 -25.08
C GLU A 4 -12.58 -0.60 -24.92
N TYR A 5 -12.12 -0.86 -23.69
CA TYR A 5 -11.43 -2.10 -23.36
C TYR A 5 -12.42 -3.26 -23.35
N SER A 6 -12.12 -4.35 -24.08
CA SER A 6 -12.94 -5.56 -24.10
C SER A 6 -12.11 -6.79 -23.76
N VAL A 7 -12.45 -7.43 -22.64
CA VAL A 7 -11.84 -8.71 -22.20
C VAL A 7 -12.04 -9.79 -23.26
N GLU A 8 -13.21 -9.83 -23.92
CA GLU A 8 -13.50 -10.81 -24.97
C GLU A 8 -12.54 -10.65 -26.17
N VAL A 9 -12.25 -9.40 -26.57
CA VAL A 9 -11.28 -9.13 -27.62
C VAL A 9 -9.88 -9.55 -27.20
N CYS A 10 -9.48 -9.26 -25.96
CA CYS A 10 -8.19 -9.71 -25.40
C CYS A 10 -8.04 -11.23 -25.44
N ARG A 11 -9.06 -11.99 -25.01
CA ARG A 11 -9.07 -13.46 -25.06
C ARG A 11 -8.95 -13.99 -26.49
N LYS A 12 -9.70 -13.43 -27.44
CA LYS A 12 -9.58 -13.79 -28.87
C LYS A 12 -8.18 -13.52 -29.44
N LEU A 13 -7.52 -12.46 -29.00
CA LEU A 13 -6.15 -12.16 -29.40
C LEU A 13 -5.14 -13.14 -28.78
N GLU A 14 -5.36 -13.55 -27.53
CA GLU A 14 -4.54 -14.55 -26.84
C GLU A 14 -4.66 -15.93 -27.50
N GLU A 15 -5.87 -16.38 -27.83
CA GLU A 15 -6.12 -17.62 -28.58
C GLU A 15 -5.37 -17.63 -29.92
N LYS A 16 -5.45 -16.52 -30.68
CA LYS A 16 -4.72 -16.37 -31.95
C LYS A 16 -3.21 -16.37 -31.77
N PHE A 17 -2.71 -15.76 -30.69
CA PHE A 17 -1.28 -15.77 -30.37
C PHE A 17 -0.80 -17.19 -30.08
N HIS A 18 -1.55 -17.96 -29.28
CA HIS A 18 -1.21 -19.34 -28.98
C HIS A 18 -1.26 -20.25 -30.21
N ALA A 19 -2.25 -20.06 -31.08
CA ALA A 19 -2.37 -20.78 -32.35
C ALA A 19 -1.19 -20.49 -33.32
N ALA A 20 -0.49 -19.37 -33.15
CA ALA A 20 0.70 -19.06 -33.94
C ALA A 20 1.97 -19.80 -33.49
N HIS A 21 1.90 -20.60 -32.41
CA HIS A 21 3.01 -21.43 -31.89
C HIS A 21 4.34 -20.67 -31.75
N LEU A 22 4.28 -19.40 -31.38
CA LEU A 22 5.47 -18.57 -31.22
C LEU A 22 6.31 -19.07 -30.04
N HIS A 23 7.63 -19.14 -30.23
CA HIS A 23 8.57 -19.48 -29.15
C HIS A 23 8.57 -18.45 -28.01
N ARG A 24 8.17 -17.21 -28.29
CA ARG A 24 8.13 -16.14 -27.31
C ARG A 24 6.80 -16.19 -26.53
N PRO A 25 6.81 -16.14 -25.19
CA PRO A 25 5.58 -16.05 -24.42
C PRO A 25 4.84 -14.73 -24.70
N MET A 26 3.51 -14.78 -24.69
CA MET A 26 2.67 -13.60 -24.80
C MET A 26 2.93 -12.68 -23.61
N ARG A 27 3.18 -11.40 -23.87
CA ARG A 27 3.28 -10.40 -22.82
C ARG A 27 1.92 -9.77 -22.60
N ILE A 28 1.41 -9.91 -21.39
CA ILE A 28 0.19 -9.22 -20.94
C ILE A 28 0.57 -7.95 -20.16
N ALA A 29 -0.34 -6.98 -20.12
CA ALA A 29 -0.16 -5.74 -19.36
C ALA A 29 -0.74 -5.85 -17.94
N ARG A 30 -1.85 -6.60 -17.82
CA ARG A 30 -2.62 -6.86 -16.60
C ARG A 30 -3.36 -8.19 -16.71
N TYR A 31 -3.88 -8.66 -15.59
CA TYR A 31 -4.89 -9.72 -15.55
C TYR A 31 -6.29 -9.14 -15.71
N ASP A 32 -7.22 -9.96 -16.21
CA ASP A 32 -8.62 -9.63 -16.38
C ASP A 32 -9.52 -10.51 -15.50
N ALA A 33 -10.78 -10.11 -15.34
CA ALA A 33 -11.75 -10.85 -14.55
C ALA A 33 -11.95 -12.28 -15.10
N GLY A 34 -11.92 -13.25 -14.19
CA GLY A 34 -11.97 -14.68 -14.47
C GLY A 34 -10.62 -15.34 -14.71
N ASP A 35 -9.51 -14.59 -14.72
CA ASP A 35 -8.18 -15.20 -14.80
C ASP A 35 -7.89 -16.02 -13.52
N GLU A 36 -7.42 -17.25 -13.72
CA GLU A 36 -6.95 -18.12 -12.64
C GLU A 36 -5.44 -18.00 -12.48
N LEU A 37 -5.01 -17.75 -11.25
CA LEU A 37 -3.62 -17.48 -10.90
C LEU A 37 -3.18 -18.46 -9.82
N VAL A 38 -1.94 -18.95 -9.95
CA VAL A 38 -1.36 -19.89 -8.99
C VAL A 38 -0.01 -19.34 -8.55
N TYR A 39 0.13 -19.11 -7.25
CA TYR A 39 1.35 -18.56 -6.67
C TYR A 39 1.84 -19.40 -5.50
N ASN A 40 3.16 -19.57 -5.43
CA ASN A 40 3.82 -19.91 -4.18
C ASN A 40 3.88 -18.64 -3.35
N VAL A 41 3.06 -18.60 -2.30
CA VAL A 41 2.94 -17.47 -1.37
C VAL A 41 3.76 -17.75 -0.11
N MET A 42 4.29 -16.69 0.49
CA MET A 42 5.01 -16.74 1.76
C MET A 42 4.28 -15.88 2.78
N GLY A 43 3.90 -16.47 3.91
CA GLY A 43 3.21 -15.79 5.00
C GLY A 43 4.02 -14.63 5.57
N VAL A 44 3.32 -13.58 6.00
CA VAL A 44 3.91 -12.42 6.69
C VAL A 44 3.61 -12.54 8.18
N GLY A 45 4.65 -12.78 8.98
CA GLY A 45 4.56 -13.05 10.42
C GLY A 45 4.90 -14.49 10.79
N GLN A 46 4.59 -15.42 9.90
CA GLN A 46 5.03 -16.81 9.99
C GLN A 46 5.77 -17.15 8.68
N PRO A 47 7.00 -17.68 8.71
CA PRO A 47 7.80 -18.00 7.51
C PRO A 47 7.31 -19.29 6.84
N VAL A 48 5.99 -19.46 6.73
CA VAL A 48 5.31 -20.60 6.14
C VAL A 48 5.04 -20.32 4.66
N THR A 49 5.22 -21.33 3.82
CA THR A 49 4.90 -21.25 2.40
C THR A 49 3.69 -22.13 2.08
N ALA A 50 2.88 -21.66 1.14
CA ALA A 50 1.76 -22.42 0.61
C ALA A 50 1.58 -22.11 -0.86
N ARG A 51 0.84 -22.97 -1.58
CA ARG A 51 0.49 -22.69 -2.96
C ARG A 51 -0.98 -22.28 -3.02
N ALA A 52 -1.21 -21.01 -3.32
CA ALA A 52 -2.54 -20.41 -3.37
C ALA A 52 -3.04 -20.33 -4.81
N HIS A 53 -4.27 -20.80 -5.02
CA HIS A 53 -5.03 -20.61 -6.25
C HIS A 53 -6.00 -19.46 -6.06
N LEU A 54 -5.95 -18.51 -6.98
CA LEU A 54 -6.69 -17.26 -6.93
C LEU A 54 -7.50 -17.10 -8.21
N VAL A 55 -8.72 -16.58 -8.09
CA VAL A 55 -9.52 -16.13 -9.23
C VAL A 55 -9.60 -14.62 -9.17
N VAL A 56 -9.24 -13.94 -10.26
CA VAL A 56 -9.39 -12.49 -10.38
C VAL A 56 -10.87 -12.16 -10.55
N GLU A 57 -11.45 -11.45 -9.59
CA GLU A 57 -12.83 -10.96 -9.72
C GLU A 57 -12.88 -9.63 -10.46
N GLU A 58 -11.91 -8.74 -10.19
CA GLU A 58 -11.88 -7.40 -10.77
C GLU A 58 -10.48 -6.79 -10.78
N PHE A 59 -10.15 -6.03 -11.83
CA PHE A 59 -9.04 -5.09 -11.81
C PHE A 59 -9.51 -3.73 -11.26
N VAL A 60 -9.04 -3.38 -10.07
CA VAL A 60 -9.51 -2.17 -9.35
C VAL A 60 -8.80 -0.92 -9.85
N GLY A 61 -7.51 -1.02 -10.17
CA GLY A 61 -6.75 0.11 -10.67
C GLY A 61 -5.24 -0.11 -10.66
N GLY A 62 -4.51 0.84 -11.24
CA GLY A 62 -3.06 0.79 -11.26
C GLY A 62 -2.43 2.17 -11.21
N GLY A 63 -1.34 2.28 -10.45
CA GLY A 63 -0.53 3.48 -10.32
C GLY A 63 0.94 3.16 -10.54
N PHE A 64 1.82 4.09 -10.14
CA PHE A 64 3.27 3.89 -10.24
C PHE A 64 3.80 2.80 -9.28
N ALA A 65 3.10 2.55 -8.18
CA ALA A 65 3.49 1.51 -7.21
C ALA A 65 3.13 0.09 -7.65
N GLY A 66 2.16 -0.05 -8.56
CA GLY A 66 1.66 -1.36 -8.97
C GLY A 66 0.22 -1.35 -9.44
N GLN A 67 -0.31 -2.55 -9.61
CA GLN A 67 -1.66 -2.86 -10.03
C GLN A 67 -2.39 -3.58 -8.89
N VAL A 68 -3.63 -3.22 -8.63
CA VAL A 68 -4.45 -3.81 -7.56
C VAL A 68 -5.64 -4.53 -8.18
N TYR A 69 -5.88 -5.73 -7.68
CA TYR A 69 -6.93 -6.64 -8.09
C TYR A 69 -7.74 -7.07 -6.86
N ARG A 70 -9.04 -7.26 -7.06
CA ARG A 70 -9.89 -7.99 -6.14
C ARG A 70 -9.82 -9.47 -6.54
N VAL A 71 -9.35 -10.32 -5.66
CA VAL A 71 -9.18 -11.76 -5.92
C VAL A 71 -9.89 -12.58 -4.89
N LYS A 72 -10.37 -13.76 -5.28
CA LYS A 72 -10.91 -14.76 -4.38
C LYS A 72 -9.97 -15.96 -4.32
N VAL A 73 -9.65 -16.44 -3.13
CA VAL A 73 -8.89 -17.69 -2.97
C VAL A 73 -9.83 -18.85 -3.28
N SER A 74 -9.54 -19.63 -4.31
CA SER A 74 -10.33 -20.82 -4.67
C SER A 74 -9.82 -22.07 -3.98
N GLU A 75 -8.51 -22.18 -3.77
CA GLU A 75 -7.86 -23.33 -3.16
C GLU A 75 -6.53 -22.91 -2.52
N ILE A 76 -6.13 -23.60 -1.46
CA ILE A 76 -4.79 -23.51 -0.87
C ILE A 76 -4.28 -24.95 -0.77
N GLU A 77 -3.27 -25.28 -1.56
CA GLU A 77 -2.50 -26.49 -1.35
C GLU A 77 -1.55 -26.18 -0.18
N ALA A 78 -1.85 -26.77 0.97
CA ALA A 78 -1.10 -26.53 2.21
C ALA A 78 0.37 -26.95 2.04
N GLY A 79 1.28 -26.11 2.55
CA GLY A 79 2.56 -26.59 3.06
C GLY A 79 2.36 -27.31 4.40
N ASP A 80 3.42 -27.56 5.16
CA ASP A 80 3.32 -28.25 6.47
C ASP A 80 2.39 -27.51 7.47
N GLU A 81 2.18 -26.20 7.31
CA GLU A 81 1.34 -25.36 8.16
C GLU A 81 0.45 -24.40 7.32
N PRO A 82 -0.74 -23.99 7.81
CA PRO A 82 -1.58 -23.00 7.14
C PRO A 82 -1.01 -21.58 7.32
N ILE A 83 -1.15 -20.73 6.29
CA ILE A 83 -0.84 -19.29 6.44
C ILE A 83 -1.97 -18.62 7.21
N GLU A 84 -1.63 -17.98 8.33
CA GLU A 84 -2.59 -17.28 9.17
C GLU A 84 -3.43 -16.26 8.38
N SER A 85 -4.75 -16.30 8.58
CA SER A 85 -5.74 -15.40 7.96
C SER A 85 -5.86 -15.46 6.42
N LEU A 86 -5.27 -16.49 5.78
CA LEU A 86 -5.51 -16.82 4.37
C LEU A 86 -6.47 -18.00 4.26
N ASP A 87 -7.72 -17.74 3.88
CA ASP A 87 -8.84 -18.66 3.91
C ASP A 87 -9.39 -18.94 2.51
N VAL A 88 -9.70 -20.20 2.22
CA VAL A 88 -10.41 -20.59 1.00
C VAL A 88 -11.80 -19.95 0.96
N GLY A 89 -12.18 -19.42 -0.19
CA GLY A 89 -13.48 -18.76 -0.42
C GLY A 89 -13.53 -17.29 -0.04
N ARG A 90 -12.49 -16.76 0.63
CA ARG A 90 -12.42 -15.35 1.04
C ARG A 90 -11.82 -14.46 -0.04
N VAL A 91 -12.20 -13.18 0.00
CA VAL A 91 -11.76 -12.13 -0.93
C VAL A 91 -10.61 -11.33 -0.34
N TYR A 92 -9.62 -11.03 -1.19
CA TYR A 92 -8.40 -10.33 -0.84
C TYR A 92 -8.08 -9.23 -1.86
N ALA A 93 -7.29 -8.26 -1.43
CA ALA A 93 -6.63 -7.32 -2.31
C ALA A 93 -5.29 -7.91 -2.75
N MET A 94 -5.13 -8.20 -4.03
CA MET A 94 -3.85 -8.61 -4.60
C MET A 94 -3.19 -7.40 -5.26
N LYS A 95 -1.97 -7.07 -4.86
CA LYS A 95 -1.19 -6.00 -5.50
C LYS A 95 0.06 -6.57 -6.15
N ILE A 96 0.24 -6.30 -7.44
CA ILE A 96 1.44 -6.66 -8.20
C ILE A 96 2.24 -5.38 -8.46
N LEU A 97 3.52 -5.36 -8.06
CA LEU A 97 4.34 -4.14 -7.90
C LEU A 97 4.92 -3.59 -9.21
N ILE A 98 4.16 -3.71 -10.29
CA ILE A 98 4.46 -3.22 -11.64
C ILE A 98 3.31 -2.39 -12.20
N PRO A 99 3.55 -1.21 -12.79
CA PRO A 99 2.48 -0.39 -13.38
C PRO A 99 1.90 -1.08 -14.62
N PRO A 100 0.59 -0.90 -14.91
CA PRO A 100 -0.03 -1.47 -16.10
C PRO A 100 0.45 -0.78 -17.38
N SER A 101 0.79 0.51 -17.29
CA SER A 101 1.20 1.33 -18.43
C SER A 101 2.71 1.23 -18.67
N ASN A 102 3.09 0.96 -19.91
CA ASN A 102 4.49 1.00 -20.36
C ASN A 102 5.15 2.36 -20.10
N PHE A 103 4.41 3.46 -20.29
CA PHE A 103 4.93 4.81 -20.02
C PHE A 103 5.20 5.00 -18.53
N SER A 104 4.23 4.65 -17.67
CA SER A 104 4.39 4.76 -16.21
C SER A 104 5.55 3.91 -15.70
N ARG A 105 5.73 2.71 -16.28
CA ARG A 105 6.87 1.82 -15.97
C ARG A 105 8.20 2.44 -16.40
N LEU A 106 8.28 2.96 -17.63
CA LEU A 106 9.50 3.60 -18.15
C LEU A 106 9.88 4.82 -17.30
N PHE A 107 8.92 5.70 -17.03
CA PHE A 107 9.12 6.90 -16.21
C PHE A 107 9.59 6.54 -14.80
N ARG A 108 8.93 5.59 -14.15
CA ARG A 108 9.35 5.10 -12.83
C ARG A 108 10.78 4.57 -12.88
N ASN A 109 11.09 3.68 -13.84
CA ASN A 109 12.41 3.08 -13.93
C ASN A 109 13.50 4.12 -14.19
N LEU A 110 13.22 5.18 -14.97
CA LEU A 110 14.14 6.30 -15.15
C LEU A 110 14.43 7.00 -13.83
N LEU A 111 13.41 7.28 -13.00
CA LEU A 111 13.61 7.91 -11.69
C LEU A 111 14.46 7.06 -10.75
N TYR A 112 14.24 5.75 -10.70
CA TYR A 112 15.05 4.84 -9.88
C TYR A 112 16.47 4.69 -10.42
N TRP A 113 16.64 4.69 -11.74
CA TRP A 113 17.97 4.70 -12.34
C TRP A 113 18.73 5.99 -12.00
N THR A 114 18.08 7.16 -12.10
CA THR A 114 18.71 8.44 -11.74
C THR A 114 18.99 8.56 -10.24
N GLY A 115 18.10 8.07 -9.38
CA GLY A 115 18.24 8.21 -7.93
C GLY A 115 19.11 7.15 -7.26
N PHE A 116 19.01 5.90 -7.71
CA PHE A 116 19.61 4.73 -7.07
C PHE A 116 20.53 3.93 -7.97
N GLN A 117 20.65 4.29 -9.26
CA GLN A 117 21.40 3.52 -10.26
C GLN A 117 20.93 2.05 -10.34
N GLY A 118 19.65 1.79 -10.04
CA GLY A 118 19.09 0.46 -9.98
C GLY A 118 17.59 0.42 -10.29
N PRO A 119 17.01 -0.79 -10.43
CA PRO A 119 15.58 -0.94 -10.65
C PRO A 119 14.78 -0.66 -9.38
N PHE A 120 13.46 -0.49 -9.55
CA PHE A 120 12.52 -0.44 -8.43
C PHE A 120 12.56 -1.76 -7.66
N GLN A 121 13.17 -1.75 -6.48
CA GLN A 121 13.50 -2.97 -5.73
C GLN A 121 12.27 -3.82 -5.41
N LEU A 122 11.15 -3.18 -5.06
CA LEU A 122 9.89 -3.87 -4.80
C LEU A 122 9.35 -4.66 -6.01
N GLN A 123 9.74 -4.32 -7.24
CA GLN A 123 9.40 -5.16 -8.40
C GLN A 123 10.31 -6.40 -8.48
N THR A 124 11.61 -6.24 -8.26
CA THR A 124 12.61 -7.25 -8.66
C THR A 124 13.25 -8.03 -7.50
N ASN A 125 13.06 -7.59 -6.26
CA ASN A 125 13.71 -8.12 -5.08
C ASN A 125 12.65 -8.61 -4.05
N PRO A 126 12.42 -9.93 -3.94
CA PRO A 126 11.47 -10.49 -2.98
C PRO A 126 11.77 -10.11 -1.52
N ALA A 127 13.05 -9.94 -1.14
CA ALA A 127 13.42 -9.54 0.21
C ALA A 127 12.97 -8.10 0.50
N ALA A 128 13.08 -7.19 -0.47
CA ALA A 128 12.57 -5.82 -0.33
C ALA A 128 11.04 -5.79 -0.19
N ALA A 129 10.33 -6.58 -1.00
CA ALA A 129 8.87 -6.73 -0.89
C ALA A 129 8.46 -7.27 0.48
N ARG A 130 9.20 -8.26 0.99
CA ARG A 130 9.00 -8.83 2.32
C ARG A 130 9.28 -7.84 3.45
N ALA A 131 10.37 -7.08 3.38
CA ALA A 131 10.66 -6.03 4.36
C ALA A 131 9.54 -4.98 4.43
N GLY A 132 9.00 -4.56 3.29
CA GLY A 132 7.84 -3.66 3.25
C GLY A 132 6.59 -4.26 3.91
N ALA A 133 6.36 -5.56 3.77
CA ALA A 133 5.26 -6.27 4.40
C ALA A 133 5.44 -6.39 5.93
N LEU A 134 6.65 -6.69 6.39
CA LEU A 134 6.99 -6.72 7.81
C LEU A 134 6.80 -5.35 8.47
N TRP A 135 7.30 -4.28 7.85
CA TRP A 135 7.05 -2.91 8.32
C TRP A 135 5.57 -2.61 8.52
N GLN A 136 4.71 -3.09 7.62
CA GLN A 136 3.27 -2.88 7.73
C GLN A 136 2.65 -3.59 8.93
N LYS A 137 3.12 -4.80 9.29
CA LYS A 137 2.70 -5.49 10.53
C LYS A 137 3.06 -4.68 11.78
N PHE A 138 4.29 -4.18 11.85
CA PHE A 138 4.71 -3.30 12.95
C PHE A 138 3.84 -2.04 13.02
N ILE A 139 3.62 -1.36 11.89
CA ILE A 139 2.81 -0.15 11.82
C ILE A 139 1.37 -0.43 12.27
N ARG A 140 0.79 -1.58 11.90
CA ARG A 140 -0.54 -2.00 12.33
C ARG A 140 -0.63 -2.16 13.84
N LEU A 141 0.36 -2.78 14.47
CA LEU A 141 0.43 -2.89 15.92
C LEU A 141 0.65 -1.53 16.61
N GLY A 142 1.53 -0.68 16.05
CA GLY A 142 1.69 0.69 16.54
C GLY A 142 0.40 1.51 16.43
N ALA A 143 -0.41 1.26 15.41
CA ALA A 143 -1.70 1.91 15.22
C ALA A 143 -2.75 1.41 16.22
N LYS A 144 -2.74 0.13 16.59
CA LYS A 144 -3.56 -0.36 17.73
C LYS A 144 -3.27 0.43 19.00
N ILE A 145 -2.00 0.64 19.32
CA ILE A 145 -1.60 1.37 20.53
C ILE A 145 -2.03 2.84 20.45
N ARG A 146 -1.85 3.49 19.27
CA ARG A 146 -2.12 4.92 19.09
C ARG A 146 -3.62 5.24 18.95
N PHE A 147 -4.36 4.40 18.25
CA PHE A 147 -5.76 4.65 17.85
C PHE A 147 -6.76 3.74 18.57
N GLY A 148 -6.30 2.70 19.27
CA GLY A 148 -7.15 1.73 19.95
C GLY A 148 -7.79 0.69 19.03
N ASP A 149 -7.40 0.62 17.75
CA ASP A 149 -8.00 -0.28 16.76
C ASP A 149 -6.95 -0.76 15.73
N GLU A 150 -6.75 -2.07 15.64
CA GLU A 150 -5.88 -2.71 14.64
C GLU A 150 -6.42 -2.56 13.20
N ARG A 151 -7.73 -2.41 13.01
CA ARG A 151 -8.39 -2.25 11.69
C ARG A 151 -8.08 -0.90 11.03
N THR A 152 -7.36 -0.02 11.73
CA THR A 152 -6.90 1.29 11.27
C THR A 152 -5.84 1.20 10.18
N ILE A 153 -5.10 0.08 10.10
CA ILE A 153 -4.09 -0.18 9.08
C ILE A 153 -4.49 -1.46 8.37
N VAL A 154 -4.57 -1.45 7.03
CA VAL A 154 -4.89 -2.67 6.27
C VAL A 154 -3.91 -3.79 6.61
N ASP A 155 -4.41 -5.01 6.80
CA ASP A 155 -3.53 -6.15 7.05
C ASP A 155 -2.88 -6.68 5.77
N ILE A 156 -1.72 -7.31 5.91
CA ILE A 156 -1.00 -8.00 4.84
C ILE A 156 -0.77 -9.46 5.26
N TYR A 157 -1.11 -10.40 4.39
CA TYR A 157 -1.10 -11.82 4.71
C TYR A 157 0.09 -12.55 4.10
N ALA A 158 0.41 -12.25 2.84
CA ALA A 158 1.46 -12.96 2.13
C ALA A 158 2.14 -12.12 1.04
N THR A 159 3.36 -12.52 0.67
CA THR A 159 4.08 -12.03 -0.51
C THR A 159 4.33 -13.16 -1.50
N PHE A 160 4.49 -12.82 -2.78
CA PHE A 160 4.74 -13.79 -3.86
C PHE A 160 5.51 -13.16 -5.02
N VAL A 161 5.91 -13.99 -5.99
CA VAL A 161 6.52 -13.56 -7.25
C VAL A 161 5.62 -13.92 -8.42
N ASP A 162 5.25 -12.92 -9.20
CA ASP A 162 4.56 -13.09 -10.47
C ASP A 162 5.57 -13.15 -11.62
N SER A 163 5.72 -14.34 -12.21
CA SER A 163 6.66 -14.59 -13.31
C SER A 163 6.14 -14.11 -14.66
N ARG A 164 4.82 -13.96 -14.84
CA ARG A 164 4.18 -13.61 -16.12
C ARG A 164 4.31 -12.11 -16.40
N LEU A 165 4.03 -11.27 -15.41
CA LEU A 165 4.24 -9.83 -15.41
C LEU A 165 5.66 -9.45 -14.98
N GLY A 166 6.39 -10.34 -14.29
CA GLY A 166 7.78 -10.15 -13.90
C GLY A 166 7.93 -9.16 -12.75
N SER A 167 7.19 -9.39 -11.65
CA SER A 167 7.17 -8.53 -10.48
C SER A 167 6.85 -9.30 -9.20
N CYS A 168 7.33 -8.83 -8.07
CA CYS A 168 6.79 -9.27 -6.78
C CYS A 168 5.35 -8.76 -6.60
N GLY A 169 4.60 -9.44 -5.75
CA GLY A 169 3.25 -9.08 -5.36
C GLY A 169 2.96 -9.41 -3.89
N GLU A 170 1.81 -8.94 -3.43
CA GLU A 170 1.33 -9.08 -2.07
C GLU A 170 -0.18 -9.36 -2.03
N LEU A 171 -0.60 -10.13 -1.02
CA LEU A 171 -1.99 -10.38 -0.67
C LEU A 171 -2.29 -9.66 0.65
N SER A 172 -3.28 -8.78 0.62
CA SER A 172 -3.69 -7.94 1.75
C SER A 172 -5.19 -8.04 1.99
N GLU A 173 -5.62 -7.55 3.15
CA GLU A 173 -7.04 -7.41 3.48
C GLU A 173 -7.78 -6.63 2.39
N TRP A 174 -8.87 -7.21 1.89
CA TRP A 174 -9.84 -6.46 1.09
C TRP A 174 -10.67 -5.56 2.01
N VAL A 175 -10.49 -4.25 1.88
CA VAL A 175 -11.29 -3.27 2.62
C VAL A 175 -12.55 -2.95 1.82
N ASP A 176 -13.71 -3.40 2.32
CA ASP A 176 -15.00 -2.88 1.84
C ASP A 176 -15.22 -1.46 2.36
N GLY A 177 -14.75 -0.50 1.58
CA GLY A 177 -14.75 0.90 1.95
C GLY A 177 -14.94 1.82 0.75
N ARG A 178 -15.01 3.11 1.05
CA ARG A 178 -15.08 4.19 0.08
C ARG A 178 -14.08 5.29 0.41
N THR A 179 -13.86 6.17 -0.56
CA THR A 179 -13.24 7.46 -0.29
C THR A 179 -14.19 8.36 0.52
N TRP A 180 -13.67 9.46 1.07
CA TRP A 180 -14.48 10.38 1.89
C TRP A 180 -15.58 11.08 1.08
N ARG A 181 -16.58 11.62 1.77
CA ARG A 181 -17.62 12.46 1.17
C ARG A 181 -17.11 13.87 0.92
N LEU A 182 -17.43 14.43 -0.24
CA LEU A 182 -17.23 15.85 -0.50
C LEU A 182 -18.32 16.63 0.22
N GLU A 183 -18.05 17.02 1.46
CA GLU A 183 -18.98 17.75 2.33
C GLU A 183 -19.01 19.24 1.95
N VAL A 184 -20.21 19.78 1.77
CA VAL A 184 -20.42 21.23 1.59
C VAL A 184 -20.25 21.90 2.95
N ASP A 185 -19.46 22.97 3.02
CA ASP A 185 -19.20 23.74 4.23
C ASP A 185 -19.26 25.24 3.93
N ASP A 186 -20.32 25.89 4.41
CA ASP A 186 -20.54 27.34 4.26
C ASP A 186 -19.64 28.18 5.19
N ARG A 187 -18.89 27.53 6.10
CA ARG A 187 -18.08 28.17 7.15
C ARG A 187 -16.59 27.89 6.96
N LEU A 188 -16.13 28.03 5.71
CA LEU A 188 -14.72 27.86 5.33
C LEU A 188 -13.75 28.76 6.12
N ASP A 189 -14.22 29.91 6.61
CA ASP A 189 -13.48 30.82 7.48
C ASP A 189 -13.10 30.15 8.81
N SER A 190 -14.08 29.47 9.42
CA SER A 190 -13.96 28.73 10.67
C SER A 190 -13.10 27.48 10.47
N LEU A 191 -13.30 26.75 9.38
CA LEU A 191 -12.47 25.62 9.00
C LEU A 191 -11.00 26.03 8.75
N LYS A 192 -10.75 27.20 8.14
CA LYS A 192 -9.39 27.73 7.92
C LYS A 192 -8.72 28.12 9.24
N ARG A 193 -9.46 28.67 10.20
CA ARG A 193 -8.96 28.97 11.55
C ARG A 193 -8.63 27.69 12.32
N TRP A 194 -9.52 26.69 12.27
CA TRP A 194 -9.30 25.37 12.88
C TRP A 194 -8.04 24.70 12.33
N ARG A 195 -7.86 24.69 11.00
CA ARG A 195 -6.64 24.15 10.34
C ARG A 195 -5.34 24.79 10.81
N ARG A 196 -5.40 26.00 11.38
CA ARG A 196 -4.27 26.76 11.93
C ARG A 196 -4.13 26.58 13.45
N GLY A 197 -4.87 25.67 14.07
CA GLY A 197 -4.87 25.43 15.51
C GLY A 197 -5.48 26.56 16.34
N ARG A 198 -6.27 27.46 15.74
CA ARG A 198 -6.94 28.54 16.47
C ARG A 198 -8.21 28.04 17.14
N LYS A 199 -8.52 28.57 18.32
CA LYS A 199 -9.81 28.33 18.98
C LYS A 199 -10.96 28.75 18.05
N VAL A 200 -11.88 27.83 17.86
CA VAL A 200 -13.13 27.97 17.11
C VAL A 200 -14.22 27.22 17.85
N ASP A 201 -15.47 27.61 17.63
CA ASP A 201 -16.64 26.91 18.15
C ASP A 201 -16.79 25.56 17.43
N ALA A 202 -16.72 24.47 18.19
CA ALA A 202 -16.77 23.10 17.65
C ALA A 202 -18.13 22.78 17.03
N ASP A 203 -19.20 23.35 17.58
CA ASP A 203 -20.57 23.11 17.13
C ASP A 203 -20.88 23.80 15.79
N ARG A 204 -20.00 24.74 15.40
CA ARG A 204 -20.10 25.50 14.13
C ARG A 204 -19.13 25.01 13.06
N LEU A 205 -18.32 24.00 13.36
CA LEU A 205 -17.35 23.46 12.40
C LEU A 205 -18.01 22.43 11.46
N GLY A 206 -18.16 22.82 10.20
CA GLY A 206 -18.56 21.94 9.12
C GLY A 206 -17.51 20.88 8.76
N SER A 207 -17.82 20.11 7.71
CA SER A 207 -17.01 19.03 7.15
C SER A 207 -16.43 18.02 8.17
N PRO A 208 -17.28 17.29 8.92
CA PRO A 208 -16.81 16.35 9.94
C PRO A 208 -15.95 15.21 9.37
N GLU A 209 -16.25 14.63 8.20
CA GLU A 209 -15.38 13.59 7.59
C GLU A 209 -14.02 14.17 7.17
N TYR A 210 -14.00 15.36 6.58
CA TYR A 210 -12.75 16.04 6.23
C TYR A 210 -11.86 16.25 7.46
N ARG A 211 -12.45 16.73 8.55
CA ARG A 211 -11.73 17.03 9.79
C ARG A 211 -11.16 15.75 10.41
N ALA A 212 -12.00 14.73 10.56
CA ALA A 212 -11.61 13.43 11.09
C ALA A 212 -10.46 12.82 10.27
N LYS A 213 -10.58 12.84 8.94
CA LYS A 213 -9.52 12.33 8.07
C LYS A 213 -8.22 13.10 8.22
N ARG A 214 -8.27 14.42 8.29
CA ARG A 214 -7.08 15.27 8.43
C ARG A 214 -6.36 15.01 9.76
N GLU A 215 -7.10 14.86 10.85
CA GLU A 215 -6.55 14.51 12.15
C GLU A 215 -5.95 13.10 12.13
N PHE A 216 -6.69 12.13 11.61
CA PHE A 216 -6.23 10.75 11.44
C PHE A 216 -4.90 10.67 10.68
N MET A 217 -4.82 11.28 9.50
CA MET A 217 -3.59 11.29 8.70
C MET A 217 -2.44 11.99 9.43
N GLY A 218 -2.72 13.07 10.17
CA GLY A 218 -1.73 13.78 10.97
C GLY A 218 -1.16 12.91 12.10
N GLU A 219 -2.02 12.21 12.83
CA GLU A 219 -1.61 11.26 13.88
C GLU A 219 -0.88 10.05 13.29
N LEU A 220 -1.32 9.53 12.15
CA LEU A 220 -0.66 8.42 11.48
C LEU A 220 0.76 8.79 11.05
N VAL A 221 0.95 10.00 10.49
CA VAL A 221 2.29 10.50 10.16
C VAL A 221 3.16 10.62 11.40
N ARG A 222 2.62 11.10 12.54
CA ARG A 222 3.35 11.16 13.81
C ARG A 222 3.77 9.77 14.29
N LEU A 223 2.85 8.81 14.29
CA LEU A 223 3.14 7.42 14.63
C LEU A 223 4.27 6.86 13.74
N LEU A 224 4.17 7.03 12.42
CA LEU A 224 5.18 6.56 11.48
C LEU A 224 6.55 7.20 11.74
N TYR A 225 6.58 8.49 12.11
CA TYR A 225 7.82 9.13 12.53
C TYR A 225 8.35 8.56 13.84
N ASP A 226 7.50 8.35 14.84
CA ASP A 226 7.88 7.78 16.15
C ASP A 226 8.48 6.38 15.99
N MET A 227 7.95 5.58 15.07
CA MET A 227 8.46 4.24 14.75
C MET A 227 9.64 4.21 13.77
N GLY A 228 10.02 5.34 13.17
CA GLY A 228 11.11 5.41 12.18
C GLY A 228 10.71 5.06 10.74
N GLY A 229 9.42 4.86 10.46
CA GLY A 229 8.82 4.64 9.14
C GLY A 229 8.63 5.92 8.32
N TYR A 230 9.67 6.76 8.22
CA TYR A 230 9.56 8.09 7.60
C TYR A 230 9.12 8.07 6.14
N GLU A 231 9.56 7.07 5.38
CA GLU A 231 9.22 6.95 3.96
C GLU A 231 7.77 6.53 3.75
N PHE A 232 7.24 5.66 4.63
CA PHE A 232 5.82 5.31 4.68
C PHE A 232 4.96 6.55 5.00
N ALA A 233 5.43 7.41 5.90
CA ALA A 233 4.70 8.63 6.29
C ALA A 233 4.39 9.55 5.11
N ARG A 234 5.23 9.54 4.06
CA ARG A 234 5.02 10.34 2.85
C ARG A 234 3.72 10.01 2.12
N GLN A 235 3.27 8.75 2.19
CA GLN A 235 2.00 8.31 1.62
C GLN A 235 0.79 8.88 2.38
N TYR A 236 0.99 9.50 3.54
CA TYR A 236 -0.07 10.03 4.40
C TYR A 236 0.10 11.51 4.74
N GLU A 237 1.17 12.15 4.27
CA GLU A 237 1.37 13.59 4.42
C GLU A 237 0.31 14.37 3.63
N TRP A 238 -0.48 15.19 4.34
CA TRP A 238 -1.66 15.86 3.78
C TRP A 238 -1.36 16.69 2.50
N TRP A 239 -0.19 17.33 2.46
CA TRP A 239 0.23 18.26 1.41
C TRP A 239 0.88 17.62 0.19
N THR A 240 0.98 16.28 0.16
CA THR A 240 1.47 15.58 -1.04
C THR A 240 0.40 15.48 -2.12
N CYS A 241 -0.87 15.76 -1.78
CA CYS A 241 -2.06 15.64 -2.64
C CYS A 241 -2.32 14.23 -3.21
N LYS A 242 -1.36 13.31 -3.09
CA LYS A 242 -1.43 11.89 -3.48
C LYS A 242 -1.82 10.99 -2.32
N SER A 243 -1.67 11.46 -1.08
CA SER A 243 -1.94 10.71 0.14
C SER A 243 -3.41 10.46 0.43
N GLN A 244 -4.26 11.21 -0.25
CA GLN A 244 -5.67 11.29 0.04
C GLN A 244 -6.44 10.01 -0.33
N PRO A 245 -6.22 9.36 -1.49
CA PRO A 245 -6.88 8.08 -1.78
C PRO A 245 -6.40 6.92 -0.90
N ASN A 246 -5.26 7.06 -0.22
CA ASN A 246 -4.66 6.02 0.63
C ASN A 246 -5.33 5.88 2.01
N CYS A 247 -6.38 6.65 2.31
CA CYS A 247 -7.21 6.37 3.49
C CYS A 247 -8.67 6.22 3.07
N LEU A 248 -9.21 5.03 3.34
CA LEU A 248 -10.59 4.68 3.08
C LEU A 248 -11.40 4.82 4.37
N LYS A 249 -12.71 4.87 4.20
CA LYS A 249 -13.69 4.71 5.27
C LYS A 249 -14.43 3.40 5.03
N ARG A 250 -14.48 2.53 6.03
CA ARG A 250 -15.23 1.27 5.95
C ARG A 250 -16.73 1.55 5.90
N ARG A 251 -17.46 0.73 5.13
CA ARG A 251 -18.90 0.93 4.93
C ARG A 251 -19.76 0.63 6.16
N ASP A 252 -19.26 -0.18 7.08
CA ASP A 252 -19.92 -0.48 8.36
C ASP A 252 -19.90 0.69 9.35
N THR A 253 -19.21 1.80 9.04
CA THR A 253 -19.09 2.98 9.93
C THR A 253 -19.60 4.28 9.31
N GLU A 254 -20.49 4.19 8.32
CA GLU A 254 -21.03 5.34 7.58
C GLU A 254 -21.68 6.40 8.48
N ASP A 255 -22.34 5.98 9.56
CA ASP A 255 -23.07 6.87 10.47
C ASP A 255 -22.16 7.66 11.42
N ASN A 256 -20.86 7.33 11.49
CA ASN A 256 -19.91 7.99 12.36
C ASN A 256 -18.77 8.60 11.53
N PRO A 257 -18.68 9.93 11.35
CA PRO A 257 -17.65 10.58 10.52
C PRO A 257 -16.20 10.19 10.87
N SER A 258 -15.87 9.98 12.15
CA SER A 258 -14.53 9.58 12.60
C SER A 258 -14.31 8.08 12.67
N GLY A 259 -15.36 7.27 12.56
CA GLY A 259 -15.29 5.82 12.63
C GLY A 259 -14.80 5.16 11.34
N GLY A 260 -14.06 4.06 11.50
CA GLY A 260 -13.67 3.13 10.42
C GLY A 260 -12.72 3.73 9.38
N LEU A 261 -11.92 4.73 9.76
CA LEU A 261 -10.82 5.21 8.92
C LEU A 261 -9.73 4.15 8.87
N VAL A 262 -9.33 3.76 7.66
CA VAL A 262 -8.31 2.74 7.43
C VAL A 262 -7.29 3.24 6.42
N ALA A 263 -6.01 3.15 6.78
CA ALA A 263 -4.90 3.44 5.91
C ALA A 263 -4.56 2.22 5.04
N VAL A 264 -4.44 2.46 3.73
CA VAL A 264 -4.13 1.47 2.70
C VAL A 264 -2.95 1.96 1.87
N ASP A 265 -2.29 1.05 1.16
CA ASP A 265 -1.14 1.34 0.29
C ASP A 265 0.10 1.92 1.01
N PHE A 266 0.91 1.02 1.53
CA PHE A 266 2.21 1.32 2.15
C PHE A 266 3.38 1.21 1.16
N ARG A 267 3.15 1.20 -0.15
CA ARG A 267 4.20 1.05 -1.17
C ARG A 267 4.37 2.36 -1.93
N ALA A 268 5.44 3.09 -1.66
CA ALA A 268 5.74 4.27 -2.45
C ALA A 268 6.12 3.87 -3.89
N GLY A 269 5.37 4.34 -4.89
CA GLY A 269 5.67 4.02 -6.28
C GLY A 269 6.77 4.86 -6.93
N LEU A 270 7.10 6.01 -6.34
CA LEU A 270 8.00 7.01 -6.92
C LEU A 270 8.99 7.51 -5.89
N ALA A 271 10.27 7.43 -6.24
CA ALA A 271 11.35 8.08 -5.49
C ALA A 271 11.19 9.61 -5.56
N LEU A 272 11.56 10.30 -4.47
CA LEU A 272 11.73 11.75 -4.52
C LEU A 272 13.17 12.09 -4.85
N LEU A 273 13.34 12.74 -6.00
CA LEU A 273 14.61 13.34 -6.40
C LEU A 273 14.63 14.80 -5.94
N PRO A 274 15.77 15.32 -5.45
CA PRO A 274 15.86 16.69 -4.93
C PRO A 274 15.42 17.78 -5.91
N PHE A 275 15.53 17.52 -7.21
CA PHE A 275 15.20 18.45 -8.30
C PHE A 275 13.85 18.14 -8.98
N LEU A 276 13.11 17.13 -8.53
CA LEU A 276 11.81 16.76 -9.09
C LEU A 276 10.73 16.60 -8.00
N PRO A 277 10.36 17.69 -7.30
CA PRO A 277 9.24 17.68 -6.37
C PRO A 277 7.94 17.46 -7.15
N MET A 278 7.17 16.44 -6.78
CA MET A 278 5.93 16.09 -7.46
C MET A 278 4.69 16.73 -6.81
N SER A 279 4.89 17.47 -5.72
CA SER A 279 3.88 18.18 -4.95
C SER A 279 4.53 19.23 -4.04
N PRO A 280 3.77 20.21 -3.51
CA PRO A 280 4.29 21.19 -2.55
C PRO A 280 4.85 20.55 -1.27
N GLY A 281 4.27 19.44 -0.81
CA GLY A 281 4.76 18.70 0.36
C GLY A 281 6.15 18.09 0.14
N ASP A 282 6.48 17.75 -1.10
CA ASP A 282 7.73 17.05 -1.43
C ASP A 282 8.97 17.91 -1.19
N PHE A 283 8.89 19.23 -1.35
CA PHE A 283 10.02 20.13 -1.05
C PHE A 283 10.46 20.02 0.42
N LYS A 284 9.49 20.04 1.35
CA LYS A 284 9.76 19.90 2.78
C LYS A 284 10.33 18.52 3.10
N LEU A 285 9.80 17.48 2.45
CA LEU A 285 10.29 16.12 2.61
C LEU A 285 11.73 16.00 2.13
N ILE A 286 12.05 16.48 0.93
CA ILE A 286 13.41 16.51 0.34
C ILE A 286 14.40 17.15 1.31
N VAL A 287 14.12 18.36 1.80
CA VAL A 287 15.00 19.06 2.75
C VAL A 287 15.21 18.24 4.03
N LYS A 288 14.14 17.67 4.60
CA LYS A 288 14.25 16.80 5.79
C LYS A 288 15.09 15.54 5.53
N GLY A 289 15.04 14.95 4.33
CA GLY A 289 15.89 13.81 4.00
C GLY A 289 17.34 14.20 3.85
N LEU A 290 17.63 15.34 3.21
CA LEU A 290 19.00 15.87 3.13
C LEU A 290 19.59 16.12 4.52
N MET A 291 18.81 16.69 5.44
CA MET A 291 19.24 16.86 6.84
C MET A 291 19.50 15.54 7.58
N ARG A 292 18.93 14.43 7.10
CA ARG A 292 19.16 13.06 7.61
C ARG A 292 20.23 12.31 6.83
N GLY A 293 20.94 12.96 5.91
CA GLY A 293 21.97 12.34 5.06
C GLY A 293 21.42 11.51 3.89
N SER A 294 20.12 11.57 3.60
CA SER A 294 19.49 10.86 2.49
C SER A 294 19.35 11.79 1.27
N LEU A 295 20.18 11.55 0.25
CA LEU A 295 20.13 12.26 -1.04
C LEU A 295 18.93 11.82 -1.89
N VAL A 296 18.46 10.58 -1.73
CA VAL A 296 17.29 10.03 -2.41
C VAL A 296 16.44 9.24 -1.42
N GLN A 297 15.16 9.61 -1.35
CA GLN A 297 14.21 9.10 -0.39
C GLN A 297 13.42 7.94 -0.98
N PHE A 298 13.72 6.74 -0.52
CA PHE A 298 12.94 5.55 -0.83
C PHE A 298 13.16 4.43 0.19
N ASP A 299 12.04 3.93 0.76
CA ASP A 299 11.88 2.62 1.41
C ASP A 299 12.94 2.21 2.45
N ARG A 300 13.49 3.19 3.18
CA ARG A 300 14.36 2.95 4.33
C ARG A 300 13.65 3.36 5.61
N GLY A 301 13.21 2.36 6.36
CA GLY A 301 12.84 2.56 7.76
C GLY A 301 14.08 2.58 8.66
N ASN A 302 13.99 3.22 9.82
CA ASN A 302 15.04 3.18 10.83
C ASN A 302 14.72 2.06 11.83
N THR A 303 15.41 0.93 11.70
CA THR A 303 15.21 -0.27 12.54
C THR A 303 15.55 0.00 14.00
N ASP A 304 16.59 0.78 14.31
CA ASP A 304 16.95 1.12 15.69
C ASP A 304 15.87 1.96 16.39
N LYS A 305 15.12 2.77 15.64
CA LYS A 305 14.00 3.53 16.17
C LYS A 305 12.76 2.66 16.34
N LEU A 306 12.53 1.74 15.41
CA LEU A 306 11.48 0.73 15.54
C LEU A 306 11.72 -0.16 16.77
N GLU A 307 12.95 -0.62 16.97
CA GLU A 307 13.34 -1.42 18.14
C GLU A 307 13.09 -0.66 19.43
N ARG A 308 13.58 0.58 19.56
CA ARG A 308 13.27 1.42 20.73
C ARG A 308 11.78 1.65 20.95
N PHE A 309 11.00 1.77 19.88
CA PHE A 309 9.55 1.89 19.98
C PHE A 309 8.92 0.59 20.49
N ALA A 310 9.36 -0.57 19.99
CA ALA A 310 8.90 -1.87 20.43
C ALA A 310 9.28 -2.15 21.89
N GLU A 311 10.51 -1.81 22.31
CA GLU A 311 10.97 -1.90 23.70
C GLU A 311 10.12 -1.05 24.64
N ALA A 312 9.77 0.18 24.25
CA ALA A 312 8.91 1.06 25.03
C ALA A 312 7.46 0.55 25.14
N ASN A 313 7.06 -0.43 24.32
CA ASN A 313 5.72 -1.04 24.28
C ASN A 313 5.82 -2.58 24.35
N SER A 314 6.77 -3.10 25.13
CA SER A 314 7.19 -4.51 25.11
C SER A 314 6.05 -5.52 25.21
N ASP A 315 5.05 -5.23 26.03
CA ASP A 315 3.93 -6.14 26.29
C ASP A 315 3.13 -6.44 25.01
N GLU A 316 2.88 -5.41 24.20
CA GLU A 316 2.15 -5.53 22.93
C GLU A 316 3.02 -6.10 21.80
N PHE A 317 4.35 -5.92 21.83
CA PHE A 317 5.28 -6.37 20.79
C PHE A 317 5.93 -7.73 21.05
N SER A 318 5.55 -8.42 22.12
CA SER A 318 6.14 -9.69 22.56
C SER A 318 6.22 -10.74 21.44
N ASP A 319 5.15 -10.90 20.65
CA ASP A 319 5.08 -11.87 19.55
C ASP A 319 5.78 -11.41 18.25
N MET A 320 6.31 -10.18 18.21
CA MET A 320 6.90 -9.59 16.99
C MET A 320 8.43 -9.72 16.93
N HIS A 321 9.06 -10.31 17.95
CA HIS A 321 10.54 -10.35 18.05
C HIS A 321 11.18 -11.06 16.85
N GLN A 322 10.64 -12.22 16.44
CA GLN A 322 11.14 -12.96 15.29
C GLN A 322 11.04 -12.16 13.98
N MET A 323 9.95 -11.41 13.79
CA MET A 323 9.79 -10.53 12.64
C MET A 323 10.77 -9.36 12.65
N LEU A 324 11.17 -8.88 13.84
CA LEU A 324 12.11 -7.76 13.96
C LEU A 324 13.52 -8.22 13.58
N GLU A 325 13.91 -9.40 14.03
CA GLU A 325 15.18 -10.02 13.64
C GLU A 325 15.20 -10.32 12.12
N GLU A 326 14.10 -10.83 11.57
CA GLU A 326 13.98 -11.02 10.13
C GLU A 326 14.08 -9.70 9.34
N LEU A 327 13.51 -8.60 9.86
CA LEU A 327 13.58 -7.29 9.21
C LEU A 327 14.99 -6.69 9.22
N LYS A 328 15.82 -7.05 10.21
CA LYS A 328 17.20 -6.56 10.37
C LYS A 328 18.22 -7.34 9.54
N ALA A 329 17.93 -8.59 9.18
CA ALA A 329 18.80 -9.49 8.44
C ALA A 329 19.03 -9.07 6.98
#